data_AF-A0A497RPI9-F1
#
_entry.id   AF-A0A497RPI9-F1
#
_cell.length_a   1.000
_cell.length_b   1.000
_cell.length_c   1.000
_cell.angle_alpha   90.00
_cell.angle_beta   90.00
_cell.angle_gamma   90.00
#
_symmetry.space_group_name_H-M   'P 1'
#
loop_
_entity.id
_entity.type
_entity.pdbx_description
1 polymer ?
#
loop_
_entity_poly.entity_id
_entity_poly.type
_entity_poly.pdbx_seq_one_letter_code
_entity_poly.pdbx_strand_id
1 'polypeptide(L)'
;MGITLEQAKAEMHEKMHDGVVCPCCGGKVKVYKRKLSKDMAKFLLMVVSKYREAVRFYATNEVIQGGNKNATDGVYLVHWGLLEKSDDTNRGVQGVGLYRPTSEGMHFAYNETYVPTHAHLLNKKKIGESFDRTNIKGVLGADYEALKLYYLS
;
A
#
# COMPACT_ATOMS: atom_id res chain seq x y z
N MET A 1 -12.84 36.97 -14.19
CA MET A 1 -11.37 37.00 -14.32
C MET A 1 -10.87 35.57 -14.15
N GLY A 2 -10.16 35.03 -15.14
CA GLY A 2 -9.55 33.69 -15.03
C GLY A 2 -8.19 33.80 -14.36
N ILE A 3 -7.80 32.79 -13.58
CA ILE A 3 -6.42 32.64 -13.10
C ILE A 3 -5.57 31.96 -14.16
N THR A 4 -4.25 32.18 -14.13
CA THR A 4 -3.32 31.45 -14.99
C THR A 4 -3.11 30.02 -14.47
N LEU A 5 -2.60 29.13 -15.34
CA LEU A 5 -2.26 27.76 -14.94
C LEU A 5 -1.16 27.70 -13.87
N GLU A 6 -0.23 28.65 -13.87
CA GLU A 6 0.84 28.73 -12.88
C GLU A 6 0.30 29.11 -11.50
N GLN A 7 -0.58 30.11 -11.45
CA GLN A 7 -1.28 30.51 -10.22
C GLN A 7 -2.15 29.36 -9.68
N ALA A 8 -2.88 28.67 -10.56
CA ALA A 8 -3.68 27.51 -10.18
C ALA A 8 -2.82 26.40 -9.56
N LYS A 9 -1.65 26.10 -10.15
CA LYS A 9 -0.72 25.09 -9.62
C LYS A 9 -0.16 25.47 -8.25
N ALA A 10 0.26 26.73 -8.08
CA ALA A 10 0.81 27.21 -6.81
C ALA A 10 -0.23 27.10 -5.68
N GLU A 11 -1.44 27.60 -5.92
CA GLU A 11 -2.53 27.54 -4.94
C GLU A 11 -2.89 26.10 -4.56
N MET A 12 -2.92 25.20 -5.56
CA MET A 12 -3.20 23.80 -5.30
C MET A 12 -2.08 23.13 -4.51
N HIS A 13 -0.81 23.41 -4.81
CA HIS A 13 0.33 22.78 -4.14
C HIS A 13 0.37 23.12 -2.64
N GLU A 14 0.06 24.36 -2.27
CA GLU A 14 0.04 24.78 -0.86
C GLU A 14 -1.09 24.12 -0.07
N LYS A 15 -2.29 24.02 -0.67
CA LYS A 15 -3.51 23.60 0.03
C LYS A 15 -3.88 22.13 -0.13
N MET A 16 -3.21 21.39 -1.01
CA MET A 16 -3.57 19.99 -1.31
C MET A 16 -3.43 19.04 -0.11
N HIS A 17 -2.63 19.37 0.91
CA HIS A 17 -2.50 18.55 2.11
C HIS A 17 -3.77 18.60 2.99
N ASP A 18 -4.43 19.75 3.04
CA ASP A 18 -5.69 19.93 3.79
C ASP A 18 -6.91 19.56 2.95
N GLY A 19 -6.76 19.69 1.63
CA GLY A 19 -7.80 19.44 0.64
C GLY A 19 -8.26 20.75 0.02
N VAL A 20 -8.21 20.84 -1.30
CA VAL A 20 -8.52 22.06 -2.06
C VAL A 20 -9.46 21.74 -3.22
N VAL A 21 -10.30 22.70 -3.59
CA VAL A 21 -11.10 22.62 -4.82
C VAL A 21 -10.26 23.20 -5.95
N CYS A 22 -10.05 22.42 -7.00
CA CYS A 22 -9.31 22.86 -8.17
C CYS A 22 -10.01 24.07 -8.80
N PRO A 23 -9.35 25.23 -8.91
CA PRO A 23 -9.98 26.44 -9.45
C PRO A 23 -10.27 26.35 -10.96
N CYS A 24 -9.68 25.39 -11.66
CA CYS A 24 -9.90 25.20 -13.11
C CYS A 24 -11.13 24.33 -13.41
N CYS A 25 -11.39 23.29 -12.61
CA CYS A 25 -12.43 22.29 -12.92
C CYS A 25 -13.42 22.01 -11.79
N GLY A 26 -13.25 22.63 -10.61
CA GLY A 26 -14.11 22.41 -9.44
C GLY A 26 -13.91 21.05 -8.74
N GLY A 27 -13.00 20.21 -9.23
CA GLY A 27 -12.71 18.90 -8.61
C GLY A 27 -12.00 19.03 -7.26
N LYS A 28 -12.32 18.16 -6.30
CA LYS A 28 -11.60 18.11 -5.01
C LYS A 28 -10.25 17.41 -5.18
N VAL A 29 -9.20 18.03 -4.66
CA VAL A 29 -7.82 17.53 -4.69
C VAL A 29 -7.30 17.45 -3.26
N LYS A 30 -6.87 16.24 -2.87
CA LYS A 30 -6.33 16.00 -1.53
C LYS A 30 -5.20 14.97 -1.59
N VAL A 31 -4.11 15.27 -0.90
CA VAL A 31 -3.03 14.33 -0.62
C VAL A 31 -3.38 13.54 0.63
N TYR A 32 -3.46 12.23 0.49
CA TYR A 32 -3.71 11.32 1.60
C TYR A 32 -2.39 10.81 2.16
N LYS A 33 -2.09 11.14 3.42
CA LYS A 33 -0.99 10.56 4.18
C LYS A 33 -1.44 9.20 4.74
N ARG A 34 -1.10 8.11 4.04
CA ARG A 34 -1.51 6.76 4.44
C ARG A 34 -0.43 6.13 5.31
N LYS A 35 -0.77 5.76 6.54
CA LYS A 35 0.11 5.05 7.46
C LYS A 35 0.20 3.56 7.10
N LEU A 36 1.39 2.98 7.25
CA LEU A 36 1.58 1.53 7.21
C LEU A 36 0.98 0.89 8.47
N SER A 37 -0.13 0.15 8.32
CA SER A 37 -0.89 -0.41 9.45
C SER A 37 -0.49 -1.85 9.79
N LYS A 38 -0.88 -2.30 11.00
CA LYS A 38 -0.72 -3.69 11.43
C LYS A 38 -1.37 -4.69 10.47
N ASP A 39 -2.56 -4.38 9.96
CA ASP A 39 -3.29 -5.28 9.06
C ASP A 39 -2.62 -5.38 7.70
N MET A 40 -2.00 -4.29 7.22
CA MET A 40 -1.15 -4.34 6.03
C MET A 40 0.07 -5.25 6.26
N ALA A 41 0.77 -5.08 7.39
CA ALA A 41 1.91 -5.92 7.73
C ALA A 41 1.52 -7.42 7.85
N LYS A 42 0.38 -7.73 8.49
CA LYS A 42 -0.16 -9.11 8.53
C LYS A 42 -0.45 -9.65 7.14
N PHE A 43 -1.07 -8.83 6.28
CA PHE A 43 -1.34 -9.22 4.89
C PHE A 43 -0.07 -9.55 4.13
N LEU A 44 1.00 -8.77 4.30
CA LEU A 44 2.30 -9.09 3.71
C LEU A 44 2.81 -10.46 4.17
N LEU A 45 2.78 -10.75 5.48
CA LEU A 45 3.21 -12.06 6.00
C LEU A 45 2.41 -13.22 5.39
N MET A 46 1.09 -13.06 5.26
CA MET A 46 0.22 -14.05 4.60
C MET A 46 0.60 -14.26 3.13
N VAL A 47 0.83 -13.18 2.38
CA VAL A 47 1.26 -13.24 0.97
C VAL A 47 2.62 -13.92 0.85
N VAL A 48 3.59 -13.57 1.71
CA VAL A 48 4.93 -14.18 1.72
C VAL A 48 4.87 -15.67 2.05
N SER A 49 4.08 -16.05 3.05
CA SER A 49 3.83 -17.45 3.42
C SER A 49 3.34 -18.25 2.22
N LYS A 50 2.29 -17.75 1.55
CA LYS A 50 1.74 -18.37 0.34
C LYS A 50 2.76 -18.44 -0.79
N TYR A 51 3.49 -17.36 -1.06
CA TYR A 51 4.48 -17.29 -2.12
C TYR A 51 5.63 -18.30 -1.95
N ARG A 52 5.95 -18.68 -0.71
CA ARG A 52 6.91 -19.77 -0.44
C ARG A 52 6.37 -21.15 -0.80
N GLU A 53 5.06 -21.36 -0.68
CA GLU A 53 4.39 -22.59 -1.12
C GLU A 53 4.35 -22.67 -2.66
N ALA A 54 4.08 -21.55 -3.33
CA ALA A 54 4.06 -21.48 -4.79
C ALA A 54 4.45 -20.09 -5.34
N VAL A 55 5.41 -20.02 -6.24
CA VAL A 55 5.84 -18.74 -6.82
C VAL A 55 4.85 -18.27 -7.89
N ARG A 56 3.86 -17.47 -7.49
CA ARG A 56 2.85 -16.86 -8.39
C ARG A 56 2.21 -15.61 -7.81
N PHE A 57 1.33 -14.97 -8.58
CA PHE A 57 0.42 -13.95 -8.06
C PHE A 57 -0.80 -14.58 -7.39
N TYR A 58 -1.30 -13.89 -6.36
CA TYR A 58 -2.43 -14.29 -5.53
C TYR A 58 -3.52 -13.22 -5.54
N ALA A 59 -4.76 -13.64 -5.72
CA ALA A 59 -5.91 -12.80 -5.44
C ALA A 59 -6.06 -12.60 -3.93
N THR A 60 -6.58 -11.44 -3.51
CA THR A 60 -6.74 -11.10 -2.09
C THR A 60 -7.57 -12.13 -1.31
N ASN A 61 -8.55 -12.78 -1.96
CA ASN A 61 -9.38 -13.83 -1.37
C ASN A 61 -8.68 -15.20 -1.25
N GLU A 62 -7.58 -15.44 -1.96
CA GLU A 62 -6.75 -16.64 -1.76
C GLU A 62 -5.83 -16.50 -0.53
N VAL A 63 -5.54 -15.26 -0.16
CA VAL A 63 -4.65 -14.92 0.96
C VAL A 63 -5.42 -14.88 2.28
N ILE A 64 -6.62 -14.30 2.28
CA ILE A 64 -7.43 -14.13 3.48
C ILE A 64 -8.36 -15.33 3.66
N GLN A 65 -8.09 -16.14 4.68
CA GLN A 65 -8.98 -17.24 5.05
C GLN A 65 -10.21 -16.70 5.80
N GLY A 66 -11.41 -17.27 5.55
CA GLY A 66 -12.60 -17.01 6.38
C GLY A 66 -13.59 -15.95 5.87
N GLY A 67 -13.52 -15.52 4.60
CA GLY A 67 -14.64 -14.82 3.96
C GLY A 67 -14.86 -13.37 4.37
N ASN A 68 -13.89 -12.73 5.04
CA ASN A 68 -13.91 -11.28 5.26
C ASN A 68 -13.56 -10.57 3.92
N LYS A 69 -14.57 -10.48 3.04
CA LYS A 69 -14.48 -10.10 1.62
C LYS A 69 -14.18 -8.61 1.36
N ASN A 70 -14.08 -7.80 2.41
CA ASN A 70 -13.75 -6.40 2.25
C ASN A 70 -12.26 -6.29 1.96
N ALA A 71 -11.93 -5.79 0.76
CA ALA A 71 -10.57 -5.59 0.26
C ALA A 71 -9.65 -5.11 1.39
N THR A 72 -8.72 -5.97 1.81
CA THR A 72 -7.81 -5.61 2.88
C THR A 72 -6.98 -4.44 2.43
N ASP A 73 -6.73 -3.51 3.34
CA ASP A 73 -5.80 -2.40 3.11
C ASP A 73 -4.39 -2.90 2.72
N GLY A 74 -4.11 -4.18 2.89
CA GLY A 74 -2.90 -4.86 2.40
C GLY A 74 -2.58 -4.60 0.93
N VAL A 75 -3.57 -4.40 0.06
CA VAL A 75 -3.30 -4.07 -1.36
C VAL A 75 -2.57 -2.74 -1.54
N TYR A 76 -2.64 -1.82 -0.57
CA TYR A 76 -1.92 -0.54 -0.61
C TYR A 76 -0.41 -0.69 -0.38
N LEU A 77 0.08 -1.86 0.02
CA LEU A 77 1.52 -2.14 0.15
C LEU A 77 2.30 -1.93 -1.15
N VAL A 78 1.61 -1.91 -2.30
CA VAL A 78 2.20 -1.51 -3.59
C VAL A 78 2.80 -0.10 -3.55
N HIS A 79 2.27 0.80 -2.72
CA HIS A 79 2.82 2.15 -2.57
C HIS A 79 4.14 2.18 -1.77
N TRP A 80 4.43 1.14 -1.01
CA TRP A 80 5.73 0.97 -0.36
C TRP A 80 6.69 0.13 -1.20
N GLY A 81 6.25 -0.38 -2.36
CA GLY A 81 7.03 -1.31 -3.17
C GLY A 81 7.17 -2.69 -2.54
N LEU A 82 6.38 -3.02 -1.50
CA LEU A 82 6.43 -4.29 -0.78
C LEU A 82 5.61 -5.39 -1.47
N LEU A 83 4.61 -4.99 -2.26
CA LEU A 83 3.89 -5.86 -3.18
C LEU A 83 4.02 -5.31 -4.59
N GLU A 84 3.96 -6.21 -5.56
CA GLU A 84 3.70 -5.86 -6.95
C GLU A 84 2.34 -6.41 -7.38
N LYS A 85 1.65 -5.65 -8.23
CA LYS A 85 0.34 -6.00 -8.76
C LYS A 85 0.53 -6.54 -10.18
N SER A 86 -0.15 -7.63 -10.52
CA SER A 86 -0.15 -8.17 -11.88
C SER A 86 -0.82 -7.20 -12.86
N ASP A 87 -0.25 -7.08 -14.05
CA ASP A 87 -0.85 -6.38 -15.21
C ASP A 87 -1.94 -7.21 -15.89
N ASP A 88 -2.06 -8.49 -15.53
CA ASP A 88 -2.85 -9.49 -16.24
C ASP A 88 -4.36 -9.33 -15.94
N THR A 89 -5.02 -8.40 -16.65
CA THR A 89 -6.48 -8.21 -16.64
C THR A 89 -7.25 -9.35 -17.32
N ASN A 90 -6.56 -10.34 -17.91
CA ASN A 90 -7.14 -11.35 -18.81
C ASN A 90 -7.48 -12.70 -18.15
N ARG A 91 -7.19 -12.93 -16.86
CA ARG A 91 -7.44 -14.23 -16.20
C ARG A 91 -8.86 -14.46 -15.68
N GLY A 92 -9.88 -13.82 -16.28
CA GLY A 92 -11.30 -14.10 -15.97
C GLY A 92 -11.79 -13.71 -14.56
N VAL A 93 -10.89 -13.33 -13.65
CA VAL A 93 -11.24 -12.77 -12.33
C VAL A 93 -11.33 -11.24 -12.46
N GLN A 94 -12.38 -10.76 -13.12
CA GLN A 94 -12.63 -9.33 -13.21
C GLN A 94 -12.73 -8.69 -11.81
N GLY A 95 -11.92 -7.66 -11.57
CA GLY A 95 -12.05 -6.77 -10.40
C GLY A 95 -11.20 -7.11 -9.17
N VAL A 96 -10.62 -8.32 -9.07
CA VAL A 96 -9.75 -8.69 -7.95
C VAL A 96 -8.30 -8.57 -8.41
N GLY A 97 -7.60 -7.51 -7.98
CA GLY A 97 -6.17 -7.38 -8.26
C GLY A 97 -5.39 -8.61 -7.78
N LEU A 98 -4.42 -9.06 -8.57
CA LEU A 98 -3.51 -10.15 -8.20
C LEU A 98 -2.20 -9.55 -7.70
N TYR A 99 -1.67 -10.07 -6.60
CA TYR A 99 -0.50 -9.52 -5.91
C TYR A 99 0.53 -10.61 -5.59
N ARG A 100 1.81 -10.24 -5.61
CA ARG A 100 2.90 -11.07 -5.06
C ARG A 100 3.88 -10.17 -4.28
N PRO A 101 4.70 -10.73 -3.37
CA PRO A 101 5.69 -9.93 -2.67
C PRO A 101 6.85 -9.61 -3.61
N THR A 102 7.40 -8.41 -3.50
CA THR A 102 8.68 -8.05 -4.15
C THR A 102 9.84 -8.56 -3.29
N SER A 103 11.08 -8.49 -3.79
CA SER A 103 12.27 -8.77 -2.96
C SER A 103 12.31 -7.88 -1.71
N GLU A 104 12.00 -6.58 -1.84
CA GLU A 104 11.90 -5.67 -0.69
C GLU A 104 10.77 -6.08 0.27
N GLY A 105 9.64 -6.55 -0.28
CA GLY A 105 8.55 -7.16 0.47
C GLY A 105 8.99 -8.33 1.33
N MET A 106 9.78 -9.24 0.76
CA MET A 106 10.36 -10.39 1.47
C MET A 106 11.30 -9.93 2.57
N HIS A 107 12.29 -9.07 2.26
CA HIS A 107 13.23 -8.54 3.26
C HIS A 107 12.50 -7.82 4.40
N PHE A 108 11.44 -7.06 4.10
CA PHE A 108 10.65 -6.40 5.12
C PHE A 108 9.92 -7.40 6.02
N ALA A 109 9.28 -8.43 5.44
CA ALA A 109 8.61 -9.48 6.20
C ALA A 109 9.55 -10.22 7.17
N TYR A 110 10.81 -10.42 6.78
CA TYR A 110 11.84 -11.03 7.64
C TYR A 110 12.54 -10.05 8.60
N ASN A 111 12.11 -8.79 8.63
CA ASN A 111 12.69 -7.72 9.45
C ASN A 111 14.14 -7.37 9.09
N GLU A 112 14.46 -7.38 7.79
CA GLU A 112 15.81 -7.13 7.25
C GLU A 112 15.97 -5.74 6.62
N THR A 113 14.85 -5.02 6.42
CA THR A 113 14.84 -3.66 5.83
C THR A 113 13.85 -2.75 6.56
N TYR A 114 13.93 -1.46 6.27
CA TYR A 114 13.07 -0.40 6.78
C TYR A 114 12.37 0.31 5.63
N VAL A 115 11.10 0.66 5.80
CA VAL A 115 10.35 1.48 4.84
C VAL A 115 9.80 2.74 5.50
N PRO A 116 9.43 3.78 4.73
CA PRO A 116 8.73 4.94 5.27
C PRO A 116 7.48 4.56 6.06
N THR A 117 7.19 5.26 7.15
CA THR A 117 5.97 5.03 7.94
C THR A 117 4.69 5.42 7.20
N HIS A 118 4.77 6.41 6.29
CA HIS A 118 3.65 6.89 5.49
C HIS A 118 3.97 7.00 4.00
N ALA A 119 2.99 6.67 3.18
CA ALA A 119 2.96 7.00 1.75
C ALA A 119 2.03 8.20 1.51
N HIS A 120 2.46 9.17 0.71
CA HIS A 120 1.63 10.31 0.30
C HIS A 120 0.99 10.02 -1.04
N LEU A 121 -0.34 9.93 -1.05
CA LEU A 121 -1.11 9.50 -2.22
C LEU A 121 -1.92 10.65 -2.78
N LEU A 122 -1.82 10.87 -4.08
CA LEU A 122 -2.69 11.76 -4.85
C LEU A 122 -3.24 10.99 -6.04
N ASN A 123 -4.57 10.96 -6.19
CA ASN A 123 -5.24 10.21 -7.27
C ASN A 123 -4.77 8.75 -7.39
N LYS A 124 -4.64 8.06 -6.24
CA LYS A 124 -4.15 6.67 -6.13
C LYS A 124 -2.69 6.46 -6.57
N LYS A 125 -1.95 7.52 -6.86
CA LYS A 125 -0.52 7.48 -7.18
C LYS A 125 0.28 7.97 -5.99
N LYS A 126 1.40 7.31 -5.73
CA LYS A 126 2.36 7.79 -4.73
C LYS A 126 3.09 9.01 -5.30
N ILE A 127 3.07 10.11 -4.55
CA ILE A 127 3.77 11.35 -4.89
C ILE A 127 4.88 11.70 -3.90
N GLY A 128 4.98 10.94 -2.81
CA GLY A 128 5.99 11.14 -1.79
C GLY A 128 5.82 10.16 -0.63
N GLU A 129 6.64 10.34 0.40
CA GLU A 129 6.70 9.48 1.57
C GLU A 129 7.23 10.25 2.77
N SER A 130 7.03 9.71 3.98
CA SER A 130 7.59 10.28 5.20
C SER A 130 9.09 10.02 5.32
N PHE A 131 9.81 10.91 6.01
CA PHE A 131 11.20 10.65 6.42
C PHE A 131 11.30 9.56 7.50
N ASP A 132 10.34 9.51 8.43
CA ASP A 132 10.32 8.48 9.46
C ASP A 132 10.21 7.10 8.84
N ARG A 133 11.04 6.17 9.32
CA ARG A 133 11.09 4.79 8.83
C ARG A 133 10.70 3.80 9.92
N THR A 134 10.15 2.66 9.51
CA THR A 134 9.81 1.53 10.37
C THR A 134 10.21 0.23 9.71
N ASN A 135 10.44 -0.80 10.50
CA ASN A 135 10.53 -2.20 10.05
C ASN A 135 9.24 -2.94 10.45
N ILE A 136 9.12 -4.22 10.08
CA ILE A 136 7.94 -5.04 10.39
C ILE A 136 7.73 -5.19 11.91
N LYS A 137 8.81 -5.25 12.72
CA LYS A 137 8.73 -5.26 14.19
C LYS A 137 8.10 -3.97 14.72
N GLY A 138 8.51 -2.82 14.21
CA GLY A 138 7.95 -1.52 14.59
C GLY A 138 6.46 -1.39 14.25
N VAL A 139 6.00 -2.02 13.17
CA VAL A 139 4.58 -2.00 12.78
C VAL A 139 3.76 -2.96 13.64
N LEU A 140 4.19 -4.22 13.79
CA LEU A 140 3.44 -5.26 14.49
C LEU A 140 3.56 -5.19 16.01
N GLY A 141 4.66 -4.65 16.54
CA GLY A 141 4.93 -4.58 17.97
C GLY A 141 5.02 -5.96 18.60
N ALA A 142 4.33 -6.15 19.73
CA ALA A 142 4.34 -7.41 20.49
C ALA A 142 3.83 -8.63 19.70
N ASP A 143 3.01 -8.41 18.67
CA ASP A 143 2.44 -9.49 17.86
C ASP A 143 3.47 -10.13 16.91
N TYR A 144 4.64 -9.48 16.70
CA TYR A 144 5.58 -9.88 15.65
C TYR A 144 6.07 -11.31 15.80
N GLU A 145 6.58 -11.71 16.97
CA GLU A 145 7.22 -13.03 17.11
C GLU A 145 6.21 -14.17 16.91
N ALA A 146 4.98 -14.01 17.41
CA ALA A 146 3.90 -14.96 17.22
C ALA A 146 3.46 -15.06 15.74
N LEU A 147 3.29 -13.92 15.06
CA LEU A 147 2.90 -13.88 13.65
C LEU A 147 4.02 -14.37 12.72
N LYS A 148 5.27 -14.07 13.03
CA LYS A 148 6.43 -14.57 12.30
C LYS A 148 6.49 -16.09 12.38
N LEU A 149 6.35 -16.66 13.58
CA LEU A 149 6.30 -18.10 13.76
C LEU A 149 5.14 -18.69 12.95
N TYR A 150 3.93 -18.16 13.11
CA TYR A 150 2.76 -18.71 12.43
C TYR A 150 2.83 -18.69 10.89
N TYR A 151 3.36 -17.62 10.28
CA TYR A 151 3.36 -17.46 8.83
C TYR A 151 4.68 -17.84 8.14
N LEU A 152 5.82 -17.74 8.84
CA LEU A 152 7.14 -17.82 8.25
C LEU A 152 8.03 -18.95 8.80
N SER A 153 7.60 -19.75 9.77
CA SER A 153 8.30 -21.01 10.10
C SER A 153 7.77 -22.13 9.23
#